data_AF-A0A938RWK5-F1
#
_entry.id   AF-A0A938RWK5-F1
#
_cell.length_a   1.000
_cell.length_b   1.000
_cell.length_c   1.000
_cell.angle_alpha   90.00
_cell.angle_beta   90.00
_cell.angle_gamma   90.00
#
_symmetry.space_group_name_H-M   'P 1'
#
loop_
_entity.id
_entity.type
_entity.pdbx_description
1 polymer ?
#
loop_
_entity_poly.entity_id
_entity_poly.type
_entity_poly.pdbx_seq_one_letter_code
_entity_poly.pdbx_strand_id
1 'polypeptide(L)' 'MKWRRWALAAAAVVVASSGCATVAPWQRSALADRHMQWDRHADRATLRRHVLAVREGAAPVEAGGGSACGCD' A
#
# COMPACT_ATOMS: atom_id res chain seq x y z
N MET A 1 -7.06 -41.94 13.77
CA MET A 1 -5.65 -41.64 13.41
C MET A 1 -5.50 -40.71 12.20
N LYS A 2 -6.23 -40.93 11.10
CA LYS A 2 -6.18 -40.09 9.89
C LYS A 2 -6.58 -38.63 10.19
N TRP A 3 -7.66 -38.43 10.95
CA TRP A 3 -8.18 -37.09 11.27
C TRP A 3 -7.20 -36.16 11.98
N ARG A 4 -6.33 -36.72 12.85
CA ARG A 4 -5.26 -35.97 13.53
C ARG A 4 -4.22 -35.41 12.57
N ARG A 5 -3.89 -36.17 11.50
CA ARG A 5 -2.95 -35.72 10.47
C ARG A 5 -3.52 -34.58 9.63
N TRP A 6 -4.82 -34.61 9.34
CA TRP A 6 -5.50 -33.56 8.58
C TRP A 6 -5.68 -32.30 9.42
N ALA A 7 -6.00 -32.44 10.71
CA ALA A 7 -6.07 -31.32 11.65
C ALA A 7 -4.71 -30.60 11.79
N LEU A 8 -3.61 -31.36 11.89
CA LEU A 8 -2.26 -30.79 11.95
C LEU A 8 -1.86 -30.08 10.64
N ALA A 9 -2.20 -30.67 9.49
CA ALA A 9 -1.94 -30.04 8.19
C ALA A 9 -2.72 -28.73 8.02
N ALA A 10 -4.00 -28.70 8.42
CA ALA A 10 -4.82 -27.48 8.38
C ALA A 10 -4.26 -26.38 9.30
N ALA A 11 -3.86 -26.73 10.53
CA ALA A 11 -3.25 -25.79 11.46
C ALA A 11 -1.94 -25.19 10.91
N ALA A 12 -1.09 -26.00 10.27
CA ALA A 12 0.15 -25.52 9.66
C ALA A 12 -0.09 -24.51 8.53
N VAL A 13 -1.11 -24.71 7.69
CA VAL A 13 -1.47 -23.79 6.60
C VAL A 13 -1.98 -22.44 7.14
N VAL A 14 -2.75 -22.45 8.23
CA VAL A 14 -3.25 -21.22 8.86
C VAL A 14 -2.10 -20.38 9.43
N VAL A 15 -1.13 -21.02 10.09
CA VAL A 15 0.05 -20.32 10.62
C VAL A 15 0.99 -19.83 9.52
N ALA A 16 1.12 -20.57 8.42
CA ALA A 16 1.95 -20.15 7.28
C ALA A 16 1.35 -18.96 6.50
N SER A 17 0.02 -18.80 6.53
CA SER A 17 -0.68 -17.69 5.85
C SER A 17 -0.91 -16.46 6.73
N SER A 18 -0.66 -16.55 8.04
CA SER A 18 -0.64 -15.37 8.91
C SER A 18 0.62 -14.54 8.65
N GLY A 19 0.49 -13.49 7.85
CA GLY A 19 1.55 -12.49 7.69
C GLY A 19 1.81 -11.75 9.00
N CYS A 20 3.09 -11.48 9.31
CA CYS A 20 3.48 -10.61 10.40
C CYS A 20 2.98 -9.18 10.15
N ALA A 21 1.82 -8.82 10.68
CA ALA A 21 1.31 -7.45 10.67
C ALA A 21 2.02 -6.62 11.75
N THR A 22 3.34 -6.44 11.63
CA THR A 22 4.13 -5.62 12.56
C THR A 22 3.97 -4.13 12.34
N VAL A 23 3.44 -3.74 11.17
CA VAL A 23 3.25 -2.34 10.77
C VAL A 23 1.78 -2.12 10.48
N ALA A 24 1.15 -1.25 11.26
CA ALA A 24 -0.22 -0.86 11.01
C ALA A 24 -0.33 -0.16 9.65
N PRO A 25 -1.44 -0.33 8.90
CA PRO A 25 -1.57 0.21 7.54
C PRO A 25 -1.23 1.70 7.40
N TRP A 26 -1.59 2.52 8.39
CA TRP A 26 -1.32 3.96 8.41
C TRP A 26 0.13 4.33 8.75
N GLN A 27 0.91 3.43 9.34
CA GLN A 27 2.33 3.66 9.62
C GLN A 27 3.20 3.48 8.37
N ARG A 28 2.67 2.83 7.33
CA ARG A 28 3.43 2.52 6.11
C ARG A 28 3.90 3.77 5.36
N SER A 29 3.12 4.84 5.35
CA SER A 29 3.53 6.10 4.72
C SER A 29 4.70 6.76 5.46
N ALA A 30 4.73 6.70 6.78
CA ALA A 30 5.78 7.29 7.60
C ALA A 30 7.08 6.46 7.61
N LEU A 31 6.97 5.14 7.45
CA LEU A 31 8.12 4.22 7.40
C LEU A 31 8.67 4.00 5.99
N ALA A 32 8.01 4.52 4.95
CA ALA A 32 8.47 4.41 3.57
C ALA A 32 9.68 5.30 3.34
N ASP A 33 10.83 4.68 3.02
CA ASP A 33 12.00 5.41 2.56
C ASP A 33 11.73 6.05 1.18
N ARG A 34 12.45 7.12 0.82
CA ARG A 34 12.26 7.85 -0.44
C ARG A 34 12.38 6.96 -1.68
N HIS A 35 13.19 5.90 -1.61
CA HIS A 35 13.35 4.95 -2.72
C HIS A 35 12.14 4.01 -2.90
N MET A 36 11.26 3.91 -1.91
CA MET A 36 10.02 3.12 -1.96
C MET A 36 8.84 3.92 -2.53
N GLN A 37 9.04 5.20 -2.86
CA GLN A 37 8.00 6.01 -3.50
C GLN A 37 7.76 5.53 -4.94
N TRP A 38 6.48 5.49 -5.32
CA TRP A 38 6.05 5.08 -6.67
C TRP A 38 6.59 5.96 -7.79
N ASP A 39 6.83 7.25 -7.48
CA ASP A 39 7.42 8.19 -8.41
C ASP A 39 8.63 8.85 -7.75
N ARG A 40 9.76 8.88 -8.45
CA ARG A 40 10.99 9.53 -7.99
C ARG A 40 10.79 11.04 -7.82
N HIS A 41 9.88 11.63 -8.60
CA HIS A 41 9.63 13.07 -8.64
C HIS A 41 8.15 13.33 -8.37
N ALA A 42 7.77 13.26 -7.08
CA ALA A 42 6.39 13.44 -6.63
C ALA A 42 5.76 14.78 -7.09
N ASP A 43 6.56 15.83 -7.19
CA ASP A 43 6.20 17.15 -7.72
C ASP A 43 5.76 17.07 -9.20
N ARG A 44 6.55 16.39 -10.04
CA ARG A 44 6.26 16.23 -11.47
C ARG A 44 5.08 15.29 -11.69
N ALA A 45 4.94 14.26 -10.86
CA ALA A 45 3.78 13.36 -10.88
C ALA A 45 2.49 14.12 -10.58
N THR A 46 2.51 14.97 -9.55
CA THR A 46 1.37 15.81 -9.15
C THR A 46 0.98 16.77 -10.27
N LEU A 47 1.96 17.45 -10.88
CA LEU A 47 1.70 18.34 -12.01
C LEU A 47 1.08 17.60 -13.21
N ARG A 48 1.63 16.42 -13.57
CA ARG A 48 1.08 15.61 -14.68
C ARG A 48 -0.35 15.17 -14.41
N ARG A 49 -0.65 14.71 -13.18
CA ARG A 49 -2.01 14.34 -12.78
C ARG A 49 -2.96 15.53 -12.84
N HIS A 50 -2.54 16.71 -12.41
CA HIS A 50 -3.34 17.93 -12.52
C HIS A 50 -3.69 18.25 -13.98
N VAL A 51 -2.70 18.20 -14.88
CA VAL A 51 -2.94 18.43 -16.32
C VAL A 51 -3.89 17.40 -16.91
N LEU A 52 -3.74 16.13 -16.56
CA LEU A 52 -4.63 15.06 -17.03
C LEU A 52 -6.04 15.21 -16.50
N ALA A 53 -6.21 15.52 -15.21
CA ALA A 53 -7.52 15.75 -14.59
C ALA A 53 -8.30 16.87 -15.30
N VAL A 54 -7.63 17.99 -15.61
CA VAL A 54 -8.24 19.11 -16.37
C VAL A 54 -8.62 18.67 -17.80
N ARG A 55 -7.76 17.89 -18.45
CA ARG A 55 -7.99 17.43 -19.83
C ARG A 55 -9.11 16.41 -19.95
N GLU A 56 -9.20 15.50 -19.00
CA GLU A 56 -10.16 14.39 -19.01
C GLU A 56 -11.50 14.77 -18.36
N GLY A 57 -11.59 15.96 -17.76
CA GLY A 57 -12.77 16.38 -16.99
C GLY A 57 -13.00 15.52 -15.75
N ALA A 58 -11.96 14.83 -15.29
CA ALA A 58 -12.02 13.93 -14.15
C ALA A 58 -11.78 14.71 -12.84
N ALA A 59 -12.50 14.35 -11.78
CA ALA A 59 -12.21 14.88 -10.45
C ALA A 59 -10.80 14.44 -10.02
N PRO A 60 -9.95 15.34 -9.49
CA PRO A 60 -8.61 14.96 -9.05
C PRO A 60 -8.73 14.00 -7.87
N VAL A 61 -8.44 12.72 -8.11
CA VAL A 61 -8.12 11.77 -7.05
C VAL A 61 -6.60 11.72 -6.91
N GLU A 62 -6.16 11.76 -5.65
CA GLU A 62 -4.79 11.47 -5.19
C GLU A 62 -3.81 12.65 -5.15
N ALA A 63 -3.66 13.18 -3.93
CA ALA A 63 -2.45 13.88 -3.51
C ALA A 63 -1.26 12.91 -3.69
N GLY A 64 -0.25 13.35 -4.45
CA GLY A 64 0.88 12.51 -4.81
C GLY A 64 1.75 12.09 -3.62
N GLY A 65 2.43 10.95 -3.77
CA GLY A 65 3.74 10.63 -3.19
C GLY A 65 3.89 10.51 -1.67
N GLY A 66 2.94 11.00 -0.88
CA GLY A 66 2.94 11.02 0.58
C GLY A 66 1.62 10.54 1.15
N SER A 67 1.44 10.68 2.48
CA SER A 67 0.21 10.27 3.16
C SER A 67 -1.03 10.81 2.43
N ALA A 68 -2.13 10.05 2.40
CA ALA A 68 -3.33 10.38 1.62
C ALA A 68 -3.94 11.78 1.92
N CYS A 69 -3.49 12.46 2.98
CA CYS A 69 -3.86 13.83 3.34
C CYS A 69 -2.97 14.92 2.71
N GLY A 70 -1.88 14.57 2.02
CA GLY A 70 -1.03 15.52 1.30
C GLY A 70 -0.21 16.48 2.16
N CYS A 71 -0.04 16.19 3.46
CA CYS A 71 0.80 16.98 4.35
C CYS A 71 2.16 16.27 4.55
N ASP A 72 3.18 16.75 3.84
CA ASP A 72 4.59 16.58 4.20
C ASP A 72 5.12 17.89 4.78
#